data_AF-A0A174PVY4-F1
#
_entry.id   AF-A0A174PVY4-F1
#
_cell.length_a   1.000
_cell.length_b   1.000
_cell.length_c   1.000
_cell.angle_alpha   90.00
_cell.angle_beta   90.00
_cell.angle_gamma   90.00
#
_symmetry.space_group_name_H-M   'P 1'
#
loop_
_entity.id
_entity.type
_entity.pdbx_description
1 polymer ?
#
loop_
_entity_poly.entity_id
_entity_poly.type
_entity_poly.pdbx_seq_one_letter_code
_entity_poly.pdbx_strand_id
1 'polypeptide(L)'
;MTREEAWELLTEYNQDEFHLLHAQTVENTMRYFARELGFADEEDFWGIVGLLHDLDFEKYPEEHCIKSQEIMKERGIDEKIIHATASHGYAWMDTGRSDSENN
;
A
#
# COMPACT_ATOMS: atom_id res chain seq x y z
N MET A 1 12.49 -2.04 -5.14
CA MET A 1 12.18 -3.45 -4.84
C MET A 1 11.56 -4.09 -6.07
N THR A 2 11.61 -5.41 -6.18
CA THR A 2 10.92 -6.20 -7.20
C THR A 2 9.48 -6.50 -6.77
N ARG A 3 8.65 -6.98 -7.69
CA ARG A 3 7.28 -7.41 -7.38
C ARG A 3 7.27 -8.61 -6.44
N GLU A 4 8.21 -9.54 -6.62
CA GLU A 4 8.36 -10.73 -5.80
C GLU A 4 8.67 -10.37 -4.34
N GLU A 5 9.62 -9.47 -4.11
CA GLU A 5 9.94 -8.94 -2.76
C GLU A 5 8.72 -8.24 -2.13
N ALA A 6 7.94 -7.51 -2.92
CA ALA A 6 6.71 -6.87 -2.45
C ALA A 6 5.62 -7.90 -2.11
N TRP A 7 5.50 -8.98 -2.88
CA TRP A 7 4.57 -10.08 -2.61
C TRP A 7 4.92 -10.82 -1.32
N GLU A 8 6.20 -11.16 -1.14
CA GLU A 8 6.68 -11.80 0.08
C GLU A 8 6.33 -10.94 1.30
N LEU A 9 6.65 -9.64 1.24
CA LEU A 9 6.29 -8.69 2.29
C LEU A 9 4.78 -8.63 2.55
N LEU A 10 3.96 -8.51 1.51
CA LEU A 10 2.50 -8.47 1.65
C LEU A 10 1.97 -9.69 2.39
N THR A 11 2.44 -10.88 2.00
CA THR A 11 1.98 -12.16 2.59
C THR A 11 2.47 -12.40 4.02
N GLU A 12 3.47 -11.66 4.48
CA GLU A 12 3.84 -11.64 5.91
C GLU A 12 2.76 -10.98 6.77
N TYR A 13 2.03 -10.00 6.22
CA TYR A 13 1.05 -9.19 6.98
C TYR A 13 -0.40 -9.49 6.63
N ASN A 14 -0.69 -10.00 5.44
CA ASN A 14 -2.02 -10.39 5.00
C ASN A 14 -2.05 -11.88 4.65
N GLN A 15 -2.98 -12.63 5.24
CA GLN A 15 -3.17 -14.06 5.01
C GLN A 15 -4.56 -14.40 4.49
N ASP A 16 -5.54 -13.51 4.67
CA ASP A 16 -6.89 -13.71 4.15
C ASP A 16 -6.89 -13.62 2.61
N GLU A 17 -7.55 -14.58 1.97
CA GLU A 17 -7.64 -14.65 0.51
C GLU A 17 -8.26 -13.38 -0.09
N PHE A 18 -9.19 -12.74 0.61
CA PHE A 18 -9.80 -11.48 0.18
C PHE A 18 -8.77 -10.36 0.09
N HIS A 19 -7.96 -10.16 1.14
CA HIS A 19 -6.94 -9.09 1.14
C HIS A 19 -5.89 -9.33 0.06
N LEU A 20 -5.45 -10.57 -0.12
CA LEU A 20 -4.49 -10.93 -1.17
C LEU A 20 -5.06 -10.73 -2.59
N LEU A 21 -6.34 -11.05 -2.81
CA LEU A 21 -7.00 -10.82 -4.09
C LEU A 21 -7.21 -9.31 -4.35
N HIS A 22 -7.60 -8.57 -3.33
CA HIS A 22 -7.76 -7.12 -3.39
C HIS A 22 -6.45 -6.42 -3.77
N ALA A 23 -5.36 -6.75 -3.09
CA ALA A 23 -4.03 -6.22 -3.40
C ALA A 23 -3.60 -6.49 -4.86
N GLN A 24 -3.79 -7.71 -5.35
CA GLN A 24 -3.49 -8.05 -6.75
C GLN A 24 -4.41 -7.33 -7.75
N THR A 25 -5.68 -7.13 -7.39
CA THR A 25 -6.64 -6.41 -8.23
C THR A 25 -6.20 -4.95 -8.38
N VAL A 26 -5.78 -4.32 -7.28
CA VAL A 26 -5.29 -2.94 -7.29
C VAL A 26 -3.93 -2.84 -7.98
N GLU A 27 -2.99 -3.78 -7.77
CA GLU A 27 -1.76 -3.89 -8.56
C GLU A 27 -2.06 -3.83 -10.07
N ASN A 28 -2.94 -4.72 -10.56
CA ASN A 28 -3.26 -4.81 -11.98
C ASN A 28 -3.97 -3.55 -12.51
N THR A 29 -4.83 -2.96 -11.68
CA THR A 29 -5.53 -1.70 -12.01
C THR A 29 -4.53 -0.55 -12.16
N MET A 30 -3.58 -0.43 -11.24
CA MET A 30 -2.53 0.60 -11.29
C MET A 30 -1.63 0.42 -12.51
N ARG A 31 -1.24 -0.83 -12.83
CA ARG A 31 -0.47 -1.16 -14.04
C ARG A 31 -1.23 -0.79 -15.32
N TYR A 32 -2.53 -1.07 -15.38
CA TYR A 32 -3.38 -0.68 -16.50
C TYR A 32 -3.38 0.85 -16.70
N PHE A 33 -3.66 1.61 -15.64
CA PHE A 33 -3.71 3.07 -15.75
C PHE A 33 -2.35 3.70 -16.03
N ALA A 34 -1.25 3.14 -15.52
CA ALA A 34 0.09 3.61 -15.87
C ALA A 34 0.30 3.58 -17.39
N ARG A 35 -0.10 2.49 -18.05
CA ARG A 35 -0.03 2.38 -19.52
C ARG A 35 -0.96 3.35 -20.23
N GLU A 36 -2.23 3.39 -19.84
CA GLU A 36 -3.25 4.22 -20.51
C GLU A 36 -2.97 5.72 -20.39
N LEU A 37 -2.33 6.15 -19.31
CA LEU A 37 -2.05 7.57 -19.04
C LEU A 37 -0.66 8.01 -19.53
N GLY A 38 0.10 7.14 -20.21
CA GLY A 38 1.41 7.48 -20.77
C GLY A 38 2.60 7.34 -19.81
N PHE A 39 2.42 6.63 -18.70
CA PHE A 39 3.45 6.30 -17.69
C PHE A 39 3.88 4.82 -17.78
N ALA A 40 3.89 4.24 -18.98
CA ALA A 40 4.20 2.81 -19.17
C ALA A 40 5.59 2.41 -18.64
N ASP A 41 6.57 3.31 -18.70
CA ASP A 41 7.92 3.08 -18.16
C ASP A 41 7.95 3.01 -16.61
N GLU A 42 6.87 3.44 -15.94
CA GLU A 42 6.68 3.42 -14.49
C GLU A 42 5.67 2.34 -14.06
N GLU A 43 5.26 1.45 -14.96
CA GLU A 43 4.24 0.43 -14.69
C GLU A 43 4.56 -0.43 -13.46
N ASP A 44 5.80 -0.91 -13.34
CA ASP A 44 6.21 -1.75 -12.20
C ASP A 44 6.20 -0.97 -10.88
N PHE A 45 6.56 0.31 -10.91
CA PHE A 45 6.48 1.17 -9.72
C PHE A 45 5.03 1.28 -9.24
N TRP A 46 4.11 1.62 -10.15
CA TRP A 46 2.69 1.75 -9.82
C TRP A 46 2.04 0.41 -9.44
N GLY A 47 2.48 -0.69 -10.05
CA GLY A 47 2.08 -2.04 -9.67
C GLY A 47 2.46 -2.36 -8.22
N ILE A 48 3.70 -2.08 -7.81
CA ILE A 48 4.15 -2.29 -6.43
C ILE A 48 3.39 -1.40 -5.44
N VAL A 49 3.15 -0.13 -5.79
CA VAL A 49 2.34 0.78 -4.97
C VAL A 49 0.93 0.21 -4.76
N GLY A 50 0.28 -0.25 -5.83
CA GLY A 50 -1.04 -0.88 -5.74
C GLY A 50 -1.03 -2.17 -4.93
N LEU A 51 0.01 -2.99 -5.06
CA LEU A 51 0.14 -4.25 -4.32
C LEU A 51 0.30 -4.04 -2.82
N LEU A 52 1.04 -3.00 -2.41
CA LEU A 52 1.37 -2.73 -1.01
C LEU A 52 0.44 -1.73 -0.33
N HIS A 53 -0.58 -1.18 -1.02
CA HIS A 53 -1.42 -0.10 -0.46
C HIS A 53 -2.02 -0.47 0.90
N ASP A 54 -2.58 -1.68 1.03
CA ASP A 54 -3.17 -2.21 2.26
C ASP A 54 -2.24 -3.12 3.07
N LEU A 55 -0.91 -2.94 2.97
CA LEU A 55 0.08 -3.82 3.61
C LEU A 55 -0.19 -4.08 5.10
N ASP A 56 -0.67 -3.08 5.84
CA ASP A 56 -0.92 -3.17 7.28
C ASP A 56 -2.36 -3.55 7.65
N PHE A 57 -3.28 -3.59 6.70
CA PHE A 57 -4.72 -3.56 6.99
C PHE A 57 -5.22 -4.76 7.82
N GLU A 58 -4.81 -5.99 7.49
CA GLU A 58 -5.29 -7.18 8.21
C GLU A 58 -4.86 -7.21 9.69
N LYS A 59 -3.64 -6.74 10.00
CA LYS A 59 -3.09 -6.78 11.37
C LYS A 59 -3.27 -5.49 12.16
N TYR A 60 -3.35 -4.35 11.47
CA TYR A 60 -3.36 -3.01 12.07
C TYR A 60 -4.41 -2.11 11.41
N PRO A 61 -5.69 -2.51 11.36
CA PRO A 61 -6.72 -1.73 10.66
C PRO A 61 -6.93 -0.33 11.26
N GLU A 62 -6.73 -0.17 12.57
CA GLU A 62 -6.88 1.12 13.28
C GLU A 62 -5.71 2.08 13.05
N GLU A 63 -4.55 1.57 12.62
CA GLU A 63 -3.33 2.35 12.34
C GLU A 63 -3.02 2.38 10.83
N HIS A 64 -4.01 2.04 10.01
CA HIS A 64 -3.84 1.85 8.58
C HIS A 64 -3.22 3.08 7.91
N CYS A 65 -2.35 2.84 6.93
CA CYS A 65 -1.42 3.79 6.30
C CYS A 65 -0.28 4.29 7.20
N ILE A 66 -0.45 4.43 8.52
CA ILE A 66 0.64 4.83 9.42
C ILE A 66 1.58 3.65 9.63
N LYS A 67 1.02 2.48 10.01
CA LYS A 67 1.82 1.29 10.28
C LYS A 67 2.52 0.79 9.02
N SER A 68 1.86 0.86 7.86
CA SER A 68 2.43 0.53 6.55
C SER A 68 3.72 1.32 6.29
N GLN A 69 3.75 2.63 6.60
CA GLN A 69 4.95 3.44 6.47
C GLN A 69 6.06 3.02 7.43
N GLU A 70 5.74 2.74 8.70
CA GLU A 70 6.72 2.27 9.69
C GLU A 70 7.38 0.96 9.23
N ILE A 71 6.55 -0.03 8.87
CA ILE A 71 6.96 -1.36 8.36
C ILE A 71 7.90 -1.24 7.17
N MET A 72 7.56 -0.37 6.21
CA MET A 72 8.36 -0.18 5.00
C MET A 72 9.66 0.59 5.26
N LYS A 73 9.64 1.60 6.14
CA LYS A 73 10.84 2.38 6.54
C LYS A 73 11.85 1.51 7.27
N GLU A 74 11.40 0.65 8.19
CA GLU A 74 12.26 -0.29 8.91
C GLU A 74 12.97 -1.28 7.97
N ARG A 75 12.34 -1.62 6.85
CA ARG A 75 12.89 -2.48 5.80
C ARG A 75 13.73 -1.74 4.76
N GLY A 76 13.88 -0.42 4.88
CA GLY A 76 14.67 0.40 3.95
C GLY A 76 14.07 0.49 2.54
N ILE A 77 12.74 0.39 2.42
CA ILE A 77 12.04 0.57 1.14
C ILE A 77 12.13 2.03 0.70
N ASP A 78 12.14 2.27 -0.62
CA ASP A 78 12.23 3.60 -1.21
C ASP A 78 11.08 4.51 -0.73
N GLU A 79 11.41 5.71 -0.25
CA GLU A 79 10.45 6.69 0.26
C GLU A 79 9.38 7.06 -0.78
N LYS A 80 9.68 6.98 -2.09
CA LYS A 80 8.68 7.20 -3.14
C LYS A 80 7.56 6.17 -3.12
N ILE A 81 7.91 4.89 -2.89
CA ILE A 81 6.92 3.81 -2.76
C ILE A 81 6.12 4.06 -1.49
N ILE A 82 6.80 4.32 -0.37
CA ILE A 82 6.16 4.58 0.93
C ILE A 82 5.14 5.71 0.84
N HIS A 83 5.54 6.83 0.25
CA HIS A 83 4.69 8.00 0.10
C HIS A 83 3.51 7.75 -0.85
N ALA A 84 3.76 7.14 -2.01
CA ALA A 84 2.71 6.83 -2.98
C ALA A 84 1.68 5.86 -2.40
N THR A 85 2.15 4.81 -1.72
CA THR A 85 1.31 3.86 -0.98
C THR A 85 0.50 4.61 0.07
N ALA A 86 1.09 5.32 1.02
CA ALA A 86 0.35 5.95 2.12
C ALA A 86 -0.68 7.01 1.66
N SER A 87 -0.51 7.59 0.47
CA SER A 87 -1.38 8.66 -0.04
C SER A 87 -2.85 8.26 -0.23
N HIS A 88 -3.18 6.97 -0.37
CA HIS A 88 -4.58 6.54 -0.54
C HIS A 88 -5.43 6.73 0.73
N GLY A 89 -4.79 6.77 1.91
CA GLY A 89 -5.43 7.05 3.20
C GLY A 89 -5.44 8.52 3.61
N TYR A 90 -5.17 9.46 2.69
CA TYR A 90 -4.98 10.89 2.99
C TYR A 90 -6.08 11.51 3.88
N ALA A 91 -7.35 11.14 3.71
CA ALA A 91 -8.46 11.65 4.54
C ALA A 91 -8.41 11.17 6.00
N TRP A 92 -7.84 10.00 6.26
CA TRP A 92 -7.62 9.47 7.61
C TRP A 92 -6.44 10.17 8.30
N MET A 93 -5.40 10.52 7.53
CA MET A 93 -4.23 11.25 8.05
C MET A 93 -4.51 12.73 8.38
N ASP A 94 -5.43 13.38 7.66
CA ASP A 94 -5.75 14.82 7.84
C ASP A 94 -6.75 15.07 8.98
N THR A 95 -7.52 14.06 9.40
CA THR A 95 -8.56 14.23 10.44
C THR A 95 -8.10 13.91 11.86
N GLY A 96 -6.86 13.44 12.05
CA GLY A 96 -6.30 13.15 13.38
C GLY A 96 -7.11 12.14 14.21
N ARG A 97 -8.00 11.37 13.58
CA ARG A 97 -8.82 10.37 14.27
C ARG A 97 -8.00 9.10 14.47
N SER A 98 -7.29 9.02 15.60
CA SER A 98 -7.51 7.82 16.42
C SER A 98 -8.95 7.91 16.92
N ASP A 99 -9.73 6.85 16.82
CA ASP A 99 -11.15 6.83 17.24
C ASP A 99 -11.37 6.97 18.77
N SER A 100 -10.45 7.64 19.47
CA SER A 100 -10.50 7.86 20.91
C SER A 100 -10.93 9.26 21.35
N GLU A 101 -10.94 10.29 20.49
CA GLU A 101 -11.11 11.68 20.99
C GLU A 101 -11.93 12.62 20.10
N ASN A 102 -13.23 12.37 19.91
CA ASN A 102 -14.16 13.47 19.56
C ASN A 102 -15.59 13.19 20.05
N ASN A 103 -15.78 13.38 21.37
CA ASN A 103 -17.04 13.79 22.00
C ASN A 103 -17.07 15.32 22.10
#